data_AF-A0A914GEE1-F1
#
_entry.id   AF-A0A914GEE1-F1
#
_cell.length_a   1.000
_cell.length_b   1.000
_cell.length_c   1.000
_cell.angle_alpha   90.00
_cell.angle_beta   90.00
_cell.angle_gamma   90.00
#
_symmetry.space_group_name_H-M   'P 1'
#
loop_
_entity.id
_entity.type
_entity.pdbx_description
1 polymer ?
#
loop_
_entity_poly.entity_id
_entity_poly.type
_entity_poly.pdbx_seq_one_letter_code
_entity_poly.pdbx_strand_id
1 'polypeptide(L)'
;MEWDKLWAFNKKVIDPIAPRYTALEGNLVTVNVNGAKSEMNKINLHPKDAAIGSKDVHFGPKVFLEQVDADLMNEGDIVTFVNWGNLKLTKVEKKDGHVVSINADLDLDNKDFKKTLKVTWLVEPCVEIQAVRYDPVINKAIIGKEEEWKTFVNKDSK
;
A
#
# COMPACT_ATOMS: atom_id res chain seq x y z
N MET A 1 17.77 -18.96 18.37
CA MET A 1 16.92 -18.76 17.18
C MET A 1 16.31 -17.39 17.35
N GLU A 2 16.59 -16.45 16.47
CA GLU A 2 16.12 -15.06 16.56
C GLU A 2 14.78 -14.93 15.83
N TRP A 3 13.92 -14.03 16.28
CA TRP A 3 12.60 -13.78 15.68
C TRP A 3 12.70 -13.48 14.18
N ASP A 4 13.73 -12.74 13.76
CA ASP A 4 13.97 -12.42 12.34
C ASP A 4 14.14 -13.65 11.46
N LYS A 5 14.73 -14.73 12.00
CA LYS A 5 14.90 -15.99 11.26
C LYS A 5 13.58 -16.70 11.06
N LEU A 6 12.70 -16.68 12.06
CA LEU A 6 11.36 -17.25 11.95
C LEU A 6 10.52 -16.45 10.93
N TRP A 7 10.57 -15.12 10.98
CA TRP A 7 9.93 -14.25 10.00
C TRP A 7 10.43 -14.51 8.59
N ALA A 8 11.75 -14.60 8.40
CA ALA A 8 12.35 -14.90 7.10
C ALA A 8 11.92 -16.28 6.57
N PHE A 9 11.86 -17.29 7.43
CA PHE A 9 11.40 -18.63 7.06
C PHE A 9 9.92 -18.63 6.65
N ASN A 10 9.05 -18.03 7.47
CA ASN A 10 7.63 -17.91 7.16
C ASN A 10 7.40 -17.14 5.87
N LYS A 11 8.10 -16.01 5.69
CA LYS A 11 8.04 -15.24 4.44
C LYS A 11 8.46 -16.08 3.24
N LYS A 12 9.53 -16.89 3.34
CA LYS A 12 9.96 -17.76 2.24
C LYS A 12 8.91 -18.78 1.81
N VAL A 13 8.07 -19.24 2.74
CA VAL A 13 7.00 -20.20 2.48
C VAL A 13 5.74 -19.51 1.95
N ILE A 14 5.35 -18.37 2.54
CA ILE A 14 4.08 -17.69 2.26
C ILE A 14 4.19 -16.76 1.04
N ASP A 15 5.29 -16.02 0.90
CA ASP A 15 5.46 -15.02 -0.15
C ASP A 15 5.33 -15.60 -1.57
N PRO A 16 5.80 -16.81 -1.91
CA PRO A 16 5.61 -17.35 -3.26
C PRO A 16 4.16 -17.69 -3.62
N ILE A 17 3.29 -17.93 -2.63
CA ILE A 17 1.94 -18.47 -2.83
C ILE A 17 0.80 -17.51 -2.46
N ALA A 18 1.09 -16.42 -1.75
CA ALA A 18 0.03 -15.55 -1.26
C ALA A 18 -0.64 -14.74 -2.40
N PRO A 19 -1.97 -14.67 -2.49
CA PRO A 19 -2.61 -13.72 -3.40
C PRO A 19 -2.43 -12.29 -2.89
N ARG A 20 -2.15 -11.33 -3.79
CA ARG A 20 -1.94 -9.91 -3.45
C ARG A 20 -3.22 -9.11 -3.68
N TYR A 21 -3.77 -8.58 -2.60
CA TYR A 21 -4.86 -7.61 -2.60
C TYR A 21 -4.37 -6.23 -2.16
N THR A 22 -5.19 -5.22 -2.38
CA THR A 22 -4.91 -3.84 -2.01
C THR A 22 -5.98 -3.40 -1.04
N ALA A 23 -5.56 -2.84 0.09
CA ALA A 23 -6.38 -2.15 1.05
C ALA A 23 -5.72 -0.80 1.33
N LEU A 24 -6.52 0.19 1.71
CA LEU A 24 -6.05 1.48 2.16
C LEU A 24 -6.57 1.70 3.57
N GLU A 25 -5.75 2.27 4.45
CA GLU A 25 -6.07 2.54 5.85
C GLU A 25 -6.14 4.05 6.15
N GLY A 26 -7.01 4.42 7.09
CA GLY A 26 -7.05 5.76 7.66
C GLY A 26 -7.75 6.80 6.78
N ASN A 27 -7.30 8.04 6.88
CA ASN A 27 -7.87 9.15 6.11
C ASN A 27 -7.37 9.07 4.67
N LEU A 28 -8.30 8.86 3.73
CA LEU A 28 -7.97 8.72 2.32
C LEU A 28 -7.98 10.08 1.61
N VAL A 29 -6.97 10.30 0.76
CA VAL A 29 -6.87 11.46 -0.12
C VAL A 29 -7.46 11.11 -1.48
N THR A 30 -8.31 12.00 -1.99
CA THR A 30 -8.89 11.85 -3.33
C THR A 30 -7.91 12.34 -4.40
N VAL A 31 -7.76 11.55 -5.46
CA VAL A 31 -7.07 11.93 -6.70
C VAL A 31 -8.08 11.97 -7.84
N ASN A 32 -8.23 13.14 -8.47
CA ASN A 32 -9.03 13.31 -9.68
C ASN A 32 -8.13 13.12 -10.90
N VAL A 33 -8.38 12.08 -11.68
CA VAL A 33 -7.56 11.67 -12.83
C VAL A 33 -8.22 12.12 -14.12
N ASN A 34 -7.69 13.18 -14.72
CA ASN A 34 -8.19 13.75 -15.96
C ASN A 34 -8.00 12.75 -17.11
N GLY A 35 -9.05 12.59 -17.92
CA GLY A 35 -9.04 11.68 -19.08
C GLY A 35 -9.16 10.20 -18.74
N ALA A 36 -9.18 9.82 -17.45
CA ALA A 36 -9.43 8.44 -17.06
C ALA A 36 -10.89 8.05 -17.32
N LYS A 37 -11.06 6.88 -17.92
CA LYS A 37 -12.37 6.25 -18.14
C LYS A 37 -12.60 5.18 -17.08
N SER A 38 -13.88 4.96 -16.75
CA SER A 38 -14.25 3.84 -15.90
C SER A 38 -14.11 2.54 -16.70
N GLU A 39 -13.12 1.75 -16.33
CA GLU A 39 -12.79 0.49 -17.00
C GLU A 39 -12.28 -0.54 -15.99
N MET A 40 -12.12 -1.78 -16.43
CA MET A 40 -11.73 -2.89 -15.59
C MET A 40 -10.72 -3.76 -16.34
N ASN A 41 -9.57 -4.03 -15.72
CA ASN A 41 -8.57 -4.95 -16.27
C ASN A 41 -8.34 -6.13 -15.33
N LYS A 42 -8.12 -7.30 -15.93
CA LYS A 42 -7.66 -8.49 -15.21
C LYS A 42 -6.16 -8.45 -15.02
N ILE A 43 -5.72 -8.59 -13.78
CA ILE A 43 -4.30 -8.71 -13.44
C ILE A 43 -4.06 -9.97 -12.61
N ASN A 44 -2.83 -10.50 -12.68
CA ASN A 44 -2.46 -11.66 -11.88
C ASN A 44 -2.51 -11.31 -10.38
N LEU A 45 -3.06 -12.24 -9.58
CA LEU A 45 -3.04 -12.13 -8.11
C LEU A 45 -1.62 -12.19 -7.54
N HIS A 46 -0.69 -12.80 -8.28
CA HIS A 46 0.70 -12.88 -7.88
C HIS A 46 1.62 -12.43 -9.02
N PRO A 47 2.59 -11.53 -8.75
CA PRO A 47 3.44 -10.95 -9.81
C PRO A 47 4.37 -11.98 -10.48
N LYS A 48 4.63 -13.13 -9.84
CA LYS A 48 5.57 -14.14 -10.33
C LYS A 48 4.91 -15.47 -10.69
N ASP A 49 3.63 -15.64 -10.39
CA ASP A 49 2.92 -16.91 -10.60
C ASP A 49 1.47 -16.68 -11.03
N ALA A 50 1.21 -16.83 -12.32
CA ALA A 50 -0.13 -16.67 -12.87
C ALA A 50 -1.09 -17.80 -12.45
N ALA A 51 -0.60 -18.95 -11.97
CA ALA A 51 -1.43 -20.09 -11.58
C ALA A 51 -2.25 -19.82 -10.31
N ILE A 52 -1.82 -18.86 -9.48
CA ILE A 52 -2.57 -18.40 -8.30
C ILE A 52 -3.90 -17.73 -8.69
N GLY A 53 -4.00 -17.26 -9.93
CA GLY A 53 -5.21 -16.70 -10.50
C GLY A 53 -5.09 -15.20 -10.81
N SER A 54 -6.25 -14.59 -11.07
CA SER A 54 -6.36 -13.18 -11.44
C SER A 54 -7.43 -12.48 -10.62
N LYS A 55 -7.30 -11.16 -10.52
CA LYS A 55 -8.32 -10.26 -9.96
C LYS A 55 -8.65 -9.17 -10.96
N ASP A 56 -9.86 -8.66 -10.86
CA ASP A 56 -10.27 -7.46 -11.54
C ASP A 56 -9.74 -6.23 -10.79
N VAL A 57 -9.14 -5.30 -11.51
CA VAL A 57 -8.80 -3.96 -11.02
C VAL A 57 -9.63 -2.96 -11.78
N HIS A 58 -10.35 -2.14 -11.05
CA HIS A 58 -11.19 -1.07 -11.59
C HIS A 58 -10.38 0.22 -11.65
N PHE A 59 -10.52 0.95 -12.75
CA PHE A 59 -9.94 2.26 -12.97
C PHE A 59 -11.07 3.28 -13.08
N GLY A 60 -10.79 4.54 -12.78
CA GLY A 60 -11.80 5.58 -12.90
C GLY A 60 -11.26 6.99 -12.71
N PRO A 61 -12.10 8.00 -12.98
CA PRO A 61 -11.71 9.41 -12.88
C PRO A 61 -11.46 9.90 -11.46
N LYS A 62 -11.83 9.10 -10.44
CA LYS A 62 -11.63 9.42 -9.02
C LYS A 62 -11.08 8.20 -8.32
N VAL A 63 -9.90 8.31 -7.73
CA VAL A 63 -9.26 7.24 -6.95
C VAL A 63 -8.79 7.75 -5.60
N PHE A 64 -8.42 6.82 -4.72
CA PHE A 64 -8.04 7.10 -3.34
C PHE A 64 -6.62 6.63 -3.06
N LEU A 65 -5.92 7.37 -2.22
CA LEU A 65 -4.60 7.07 -1.68
C LEU A 65 -4.60 7.21 -0.15
N GLU A 66 -3.65 6.56 0.51
CA GLU A 66 -3.39 6.83 1.93
C GLU A 66 -2.74 8.21 2.10
N GLN A 67 -3.07 8.90 3.20
CA GLN A 67 -2.50 10.21 3.53
C GLN A 67 -0.97 10.21 3.54
N VAL A 68 -0.36 9.14 4.08
CA VAL A 68 1.10 9.04 4.22
C VAL A 68 1.82 9.04 2.88
N ASP A 69 1.23 8.43 1.86
CA ASP A 69 1.76 8.45 0.50
C ASP A 69 1.49 9.79 -0.19
N ALA A 70 0.28 10.34 -0.01
CA ALA A 70 -0.10 11.62 -0.59
C ALA A 70 0.76 12.78 -0.07
N ASP A 71 1.12 12.79 1.21
CA ASP A 71 1.93 13.85 1.83
C ASP A 71 3.36 13.91 1.28
N LEU A 72 3.86 12.83 0.65
CA LEU A 72 5.15 12.79 -0.03
C LEU A 72 5.10 13.42 -1.44
N MET A 73 3.92 13.73 -1.96
CA MET A 73 3.72 14.20 -3.33
C MET A 73 3.75 15.72 -3.45
N ASN A 74 4.23 16.18 -4.60
CA ASN A 74 4.29 17.57 -4.99
C ASN A 74 3.74 17.77 -6.40
N GLU A 75 3.30 19.00 -6.68
CA GLU A 75 2.86 19.38 -8.01
C GLU A 75 4.00 19.20 -9.03
N GLY A 76 3.69 18.60 -10.18
CA GLY A 76 4.66 18.28 -11.22
C GLY A 76 5.31 16.89 -11.09
N ASP A 77 5.15 16.21 -9.96
CA ASP A 77 5.69 14.85 -9.78
C ASP A 77 5.07 13.86 -10.78
N ILE A 78 5.88 12.86 -11.16
CA ILE A 78 5.40 11.66 -11.84
C ILE A 78 5.38 10.53 -10.82
N VAL A 79 4.18 9.98 -10.57
CA VAL A 79 3.95 8.94 -9.58
C VAL A 79 3.42 7.69 -10.27
N THR A 80 3.95 6.53 -9.89
CA THR A 80 3.48 5.25 -10.41
C THR A 80 2.35 4.70 -9.55
N PHE A 81 1.18 4.61 -10.15
CA PHE A 81 0.01 3.94 -9.59
C PHE A 81 0.13 2.46 -9.93
N VAL A 82 0.34 1.61 -8.92
CA VAL A 82 0.63 0.18 -9.10
C VAL A 82 -0.47 -0.50 -9.92
N ASN A 83 -0.08 -1.24 -10.96
CA ASN A 83 -0.97 -1.88 -11.95
C ASN A 83 -1.80 -0.94 -12.85
N TRP A 84 -1.59 0.37 -12.78
CA TRP A 84 -2.17 1.35 -13.71
C TRP A 84 -1.11 1.92 -14.65
N GLY A 85 -0.07 2.54 -14.09
CA GLY A 85 0.94 3.26 -14.85
C GLY A 85 1.36 4.56 -14.16
N ASN A 86 2.05 5.41 -14.91
CA ASN A 86 2.49 6.71 -14.44
C ASN A 86 1.37 7.75 -14.60
N LEU A 87 1.17 8.54 -13.56
CA LEU A 87 0.32 9.71 -13.56
C LEU A 87 1.18 10.93 -13.24
N LYS A 88 0.95 12.02 -13.96
CA LYS A 88 1.60 13.31 -13.70
C LYS A 88 0.69 14.16 -12.84
N LEU A 89 1.17 14.60 -11.69
CA LEU A 89 0.38 15.42 -10.77
C LEU A 89 0.34 16.85 -11.29
N THR A 90 -0.85 17.35 -11.60
CA THR A 90 -1.07 18.69 -12.15
C THR A 90 -1.41 19.71 -11.09
N LYS A 91 -1.98 19.27 -9.96
CA LYS A 91 -2.26 20.13 -8.81
C LYS A 91 -2.25 19.31 -7.54
N VAL A 92 -1.60 19.81 -6.49
CA VAL A 92 -1.63 19.19 -5.15
C VAL A 92 -2.09 20.24 -4.14
N GLU A 93 -3.30 20.05 -3.60
CA GLU A 93 -3.89 20.96 -2.63
C GLU A 93 -3.53 20.53 -1.21
N LYS A 94 -2.94 21.45 -0.44
CA LYS A 94 -2.55 21.21 0.95
C LYS A 94 -3.34 22.12 1.89
N LYS A 95 -3.72 21.58 3.05
CA LYS A 95 -4.33 22.31 4.16
C LYS A 95 -3.67 21.87 5.45
N ASP A 96 -3.24 22.83 6.27
CA ASP A 96 -2.60 22.59 7.56
C ASP A 96 -1.40 21.62 7.48
N GLY A 97 -0.66 21.67 6.37
CA GLY A 97 0.51 20.82 6.12
C GLY A 97 0.23 19.46 5.47
N HIS A 98 -1.04 19.06 5.34
CA HIS A 98 -1.44 17.77 4.76
C HIS A 98 -2.10 17.94 3.39
N VAL A 99 -1.89 16.98 2.49
CA VAL A 99 -2.57 16.95 1.20
C VAL A 99 -4.05 16.60 1.39
N VAL A 100 -4.95 17.38 0.80
CA VAL A 100 -6.40 17.15 0.88
C VAL A 100 -7.02 16.71 -0.45
N SER A 101 -6.38 17.04 -1.57
CA SER A 101 -6.86 16.68 -2.91
C SER A 101 -5.72 16.76 -3.91
N ILE A 102 -5.75 15.90 -4.92
CA ILE A 102 -4.78 15.87 -6.01
C ILE A 102 -5.53 15.85 -7.34
N ASN A 103 -5.07 16.63 -8.32
CA ASN A 103 -5.43 16.45 -9.72
C ASN A 103 -4.24 15.88 -10.48
N ALA A 104 -4.49 14.94 -11.38
CA ALA A 104 -3.46 14.28 -12.15
C ALA A 104 -3.92 14.01 -13.58
N ASP A 105 -2.96 13.96 -14.50
CA ASP A 105 -3.16 13.53 -15.88
C ASP A 105 -2.52 12.15 -16.09
N LEU A 106 -3.13 11.34 -16.95
CA LEU A 106 -2.56 10.06 -17.37
C LEU A 106 -1.25 10.28 -18.17
N ASP A 107 -0.18 9.60 -17.77
CA ASP A 107 1.12 9.57 -18.48
C ASP A 107 1.51 8.10 -18.76
N LEU A 108 0.57 7.35 -19.36
CA LEU A 108 0.70 5.90 -19.49
C LEU A 108 1.80 5.46 -20.48
N ASP A 109 2.18 6.32 -21.42
CA ASP A 109 3.26 6.05 -22.38
C ASP A 109 4.64 6.13 -21.72
N ASN A 110 4.76 6.87 -20.62
CA ASN A 110 5.97 6.92 -19.82
C ASN A 110 6.15 5.63 -19.02
N LYS A 111 7.10 4.81 -19.46
CA LYS A 111 7.47 3.53 -18.82
C LYS A 111 8.68 3.64 -17.87
N ASP A 112 9.13 4.85 -17.51
CA ASP A 112 10.15 5.00 -16.48
C ASP A 112 9.52 4.92 -15.08
N PHE A 113 9.67 3.76 -14.45
CA PHE A 113 9.18 3.49 -13.09
C PHE A 113 10.30 3.42 -12.05
N LYS A 114 11.55 3.76 -12.43
CA LYS A 114 12.72 3.53 -11.56
C LYS A 114 12.86 4.59 -10.48
N LYS A 115 12.50 5.83 -10.80
CA LYS A 115 12.70 7.00 -9.95
C LYS A 115 11.39 7.59 -9.41
N THR A 116 10.27 6.95 -9.71
CA THR A 116 8.94 7.38 -9.31
C THR A 116 8.59 6.81 -7.94
N LEU A 117 7.85 7.59 -7.14
CA LEU A 117 7.14 7.06 -5.98
C LEU A 117 6.11 6.04 -6.48
N LYS A 118 5.99 4.89 -5.81
CA LYS A 118 5.04 3.83 -6.16
C LYS A 118 4.00 3.74 -5.08
N VAL A 119 2.73 3.90 -5.46
CA VAL A 119 1.62 3.94 -4.51
C VAL A 119 0.55 2.91 -4.84
N THR A 120 -0.06 2.40 -3.79
CA THR A 120 -1.30 1.62 -3.89
C THR A 120 -2.50 2.54 -3.85
N TRP A 121 -3.54 2.19 -4.59
CA TRP A 121 -4.71 3.02 -4.80
C TRP A 121 -5.96 2.15 -4.96
N LEU A 122 -7.13 2.74 -4.73
CA LEU A 122 -8.43 2.09 -4.93
C LEU A 122 -9.42 3.05 -5.59
N VAL A 123 -10.46 2.49 -6.21
CA VAL A 123 -11.62 3.21 -6.74
C VAL A 123 -12.88 2.65 -6.08
N GLU A 124 -13.91 3.48 -5.94
CA GLU A 124 -15.23 3.03 -5.49
C GLU A 124 -15.90 2.10 -6.52
N PRO A 125 -16.74 1.12 -6.08
CA PRO A 125 -17.07 0.83 -4.69
C PRO A 125 -15.97 -0.01 -4.00
N CYS A 126 -15.66 0.34 -2.74
CA CYS A 126 -14.75 -0.41 -1.88
C CYS A 126 -15.53 -1.29 -0.89
N VAL A 127 -14.91 -2.38 -0.44
CA VAL A 127 -15.41 -3.21 0.66
C VAL A 127 -14.66 -2.83 1.92
N GLU A 128 -15.39 -2.49 2.98
CA GLU A 128 -14.79 -2.23 4.29
C GLU A 128 -14.27 -3.54 4.89
N ILE A 129 -13.05 -3.49 5.43
CA ILE A 129 -12.40 -4.65 6.06
C ILE A 129 -11.87 -4.26 7.43
N GLN A 130 -11.85 -5.23 8.34
CA GLN A 130 -11.14 -5.12 9.61
C GLN A 130 -9.83 -5.92 9.51
N ALA A 131 -8.71 -5.23 9.51
CA ALA A 131 -7.38 -5.83 9.61
C ALA A 131 -6.89 -5.73 11.06
N VAL A 132 -6.15 -6.74 11.52
CA VAL A 132 -5.48 -6.72 12.82
C VAL A 132 -4.00 -6.95 12.59
N ARG A 133 -3.18 -6.02 13.06
CA ARG A 133 -1.72 -6.15 13.05
C ARG A 133 -1.27 -6.74 14.38
N TYR A 134 -0.48 -7.79 14.32
CA TYR A 134 0.13 -8.39 15.51
C TYR A 134 1.62 -8.07 15.55
N ASP A 135 2.08 -7.60 16.70
CA ASP A 135 3.47 -7.33 17.00
C ASP A 135 4.01 -8.32 18.05
N PRO A 136 5.33 -8.38 18.30
CA PRO A 136 5.88 -9.31 19.29
C PRO A 136 5.24 -9.13 20.67
N VAL A 137 4.86 -10.24 21.31
CA VAL A 137 4.22 -10.25 22.64
C VAL A 137 5.19 -9.81 23.75
N ILE A 138 6.50 -9.84 23.49
CA ILE A 138 7.55 -9.48 24.44
C ILE A 138 8.49 -8.46 23.76
N ASN A 139 8.76 -7.34 24.43
CA ASN A 139 9.61 -6.26 23.93
C ASN A 139 11.12 -6.55 24.07
N LYS A 140 11.49 -7.61 24.77
CA LYS A 140 12.88 -8.00 25.03
C LYS A 140 13.23 -9.32 24.34
N ALA A 141 14.26 -9.30 23.49
CA ALA A 141 14.68 -10.47 22.71
C ALA A 141 15.18 -11.65 23.57
N ILE A 142 15.88 -11.36 24.67
CA ILE A 142 16.40 -12.37 25.61
C ILE A 142 16.11 -11.90 27.03
N ILE A 143 15.39 -12.71 27.80
CA ILE A 143 15.10 -12.47 29.22
C ILE A 143 16.10 -13.29 30.04
N GLY A 144 16.84 -12.62 30.93
CA GLY A 144 17.75 -13.25 31.87
C GLY A 144 17.02 -14.09 32.90
N LYS A 145 17.69 -15.11 33.44
CA LYS A 145 17.09 -16.08 34.38
C LYS A 145 16.49 -15.45 35.64
N GLU A 146 17.01 -14.30 36.07
CA GLU A 146 16.60 -13.60 37.29
C GLU A 146 15.65 -12.43 37.01
N GLU A 147 15.31 -12.16 35.75
CA GLU A 147 14.43 -11.03 35.40
C GLU A 147 12.96 -11.43 35.41
N GLU A 148 12.09 -10.56 35.95
CA GLU A 148 10.64 -10.78 35.93
C GLU A 148 10.07 -10.51 34.55
N TRP A 149 9.82 -11.58 33.79
CA TRP A 149 9.41 -11.50 32.38
C TRP A 149 8.14 -10.68 32.12
N LYS A 150 7.22 -10.62 33.09
CA LYS A 150 5.96 -9.87 32.99
C LYS A 150 6.18 -8.37 32.77
N THR A 151 7.34 -7.85 33.17
CA THR A 151 7.73 -6.45 32.95
C THR A 151 8.04 -6.14 31.48
N PHE A 152 8.31 -7.16 30.66
CA PHE A 152 8.65 -7.00 29.24
C PHE A 152 7.47 -7.34 28.31
N VAL A 153 6.29 -7.60 28.85
CA VAL A 153 5.08 -7.87 28.04
C VAL A 153 4.73 -6.64 27.22
N ASN A 154 4.59 -6.84 25.91
CA ASN A 154 4.09 -5.83 24.99
C ASN A 154 2.56 -5.79 25.06
N LYS A 155 2.03 -4.76 25.73
CA LYS A 155 0.58 -4.56 25.86
C LYS A 155 -0.06 -4.02 24.58
N ASP A 156 0.76 -3.55 23.64
CA ASP A 156 0.36 -3.01 22.34
C ASP A 156 0.74 -4.01 21.22
N SER A 157 0.70 -5.32 21.52
CA SER A 157 1.03 -6.39 20.57
C SER A 157 -0.11 -6.73 19.60
N LYS A 158 -1.23 -6.01 19.68
CA LYS A 158 -2.43 -6.16 18.86
C LYS A 158 -3.11 -4.81 18.68
#